data_AF-A0A0F7Q2L9-F1
#
_entry.id   AF-A0A0F7Q2L9-F1
#
_cell.length_a   1.000
_cell.length_b   1.000
_cell.length_c   1.000
_cell.angle_alpha   90.00
_cell.angle_beta   90.00
_cell.angle_gamma   90.00
#
_symmetry.space_group_name_H-M   'P 1'
#
loop_
_entity.id
_entity.type
_entity.pdbx_description
1 polymer ?
#
loop_
_entity_poly.entity_id
_entity_poly.type
_entity_poly.pdbx_seq_one_letter_code
_entity_poly.pdbx_strand_id
1 'polypeptide(L)'
;VHINKGGRPRQHLLSLTRRAQKHRLRELKMQVKEFADKEEGGDVKSVCLTLFLLALRARNEHRQADELEALMQGRGSGLQPAVCLAIRVNTFLSCSQYHKMYRTVKAITGRQIFQPLHALRNAEKVLLPGYYPFEWHPPLKNVSSNTDVGIIDGLSGLTSSVDDYPVDTIAKRFRYDSALVSALMDLEEDILQGMRSQDLEDYLNG
;
A
#
# COMPACT_ATOMS: atom_id res chain seq x y z
N VAL A 1 35.36 36.68 -35.69
CA VAL A 1 34.35 35.93 -36.50
C VAL A 1 34.00 34.66 -35.74
N HIS A 2 32.73 34.45 -35.38
CA HIS A 2 32.31 33.21 -34.73
C HIS A 2 32.07 32.13 -35.80
N ILE A 3 32.85 31.05 -35.78
CA ILE A 3 32.73 29.93 -36.73
C ILE A 3 31.83 28.85 -36.11
N ASN A 4 30.76 28.47 -36.81
CA ASN A 4 29.87 27.40 -36.37
C ASN A 4 30.61 26.05 -36.44
N LYS A 5 30.73 25.35 -35.30
CA LYS A 5 31.42 24.06 -35.19
C LYS A 5 30.56 22.85 -35.60
N GLY A 6 29.31 23.07 -36.04
CA GLY A 6 28.38 22.01 -36.40
C GLY A 6 27.83 21.21 -35.20
N GLY A 7 27.27 20.03 -35.47
CA GLY A 7 26.73 19.11 -34.46
C GLY A 7 25.27 18.71 -34.70
N ARG A 8 24.83 17.60 -34.09
CA ARG A 8 23.44 17.14 -34.19
C ARG A 8 22.50 18.18 -33.54
N PRO A 9 21.44 18.64 -34.23
CA PRO A 9 20.48 19.57 -33.66
C PRO A 9 19.87 19.03 -32.37
N ARG A 10 19.74 19.88 -31.35
CA ARG A 10 19.11 19.50 -30.09
C ARG A 10 17.60 19.32 -30.32
N GLN A 11 17.12 18.12 -30.03
CA GLN A 11 15.69 17.82 -30.02
C GLN A 11 15.04 18.35 -28.72
N HIS A 12 13.72 18.54 -28.80
CA HIS A 12 12.88 18.88 -27.65
C HIS A 12 12.93 17.77 -26.59
N LEU A 13 12.90 18.13 -25.31
CA LEU A 13 13.11 17.16 -24.21
C LEU A 13 12.05 16.04 -24.19
N LEU A 14 10.81 16.36 -24.53
CA LEU A 14 9.69 15.41 -24.53
C LEU A 14 9.76 14.38 -25.66
N SER A 15 10.55 14.61 -26.71
CA SER A 15 10.72 13.65 -27.82
C SER A 15 11.91 12.70 -27.61
N LEU A 16 12.65 12.85 -26.52
CA LEU A 16 13.85 12.07 -26.23
C LEU A 16 13.54 10.77 -25.47
N THR A 17 14.37 9.75 -25.65
CA THR A 17 14.34 8.53 -24.84
C THR A 17 14.72 8.82 -23.38
N ARG A 18 14.34 7.95 -22.44
CA ARG A 18 14.70 8.10 -21.01
C ARG A 18 16.21 8.29 -20.78
N ARG A 19 17.06 7.56 -21.54
CA ARG A 19 18.53 7.69 -21.43
C ARG A 19 19.01 9.06 -21.89
N ALA A 20 18.47 9.56 -22.99
CA ALA A 20 18.82 10.88 -23.51
C ALA A 20 18.30 12.01 -22.61
N GLN A 21 17.09 11.90 -22.05
CA GLN A 21 16.56 12.83 -21.04
C GLN A 21 17.44 12.87 -19.80
N LYS A 22 17.80 11.70 -19.24
CA LYS A 22 18.72 11.59 -18.09
C LYS A 22 20.06 12.28 -18.37
N HIS A 23 20.63 12.08 -19.57
CA HIS A 23 21.88 12.73 -19.95
C HIS A 23 21.74 14.25 -20.12
N ARG A 24 20.63 14.72 -20.71
CA ARG A 24 20.33 16.14 -20.93
C ARG A 24 20.07 16.90 -19.63
N LEU A 25 19.43 16.27 -18.66
CA LEU A 25 19.07 16.85 -17.36
C LEU A 25 20.10 16.56 -16.26
N ARG A 26 21.27 16.00 -16.59
CA ARG A 26 22.22 15.51 -15.58
C ARG A 26 22.66 16.59 -14.59
N GLU A 27 22.95 17.80 -15.07
CA GLU A 27 23.45 18.90 -14.23
C GLU A 27 22.33 19.40 -13.31
N LEU A 28 21.14 19.68 -13.87
CA LEU A 28 19.96 20.07 -13.08
C LEU A 28 19.61 19.00 -12.04
N LYS A 29 19.72 17.71 -12.40
CA LYS A 29 19.50 16.62 -11.45
C LYS A 29 20.49 16.67 -10.28
N MET A 30 21.75 17.02 -10.50
CA MET A 30 22.72 17.15 -9.41
C MET A 30 22.38 18.35 -8.53
N GLN A 31 22.03 19.50 -9.12
CA GLN A 31 21.61 20.69 -8.37
C GLN A 31 20.37 20.43 -7.50
N VAL A 32 19.35 19.77 -8.04
CA VAL A 32 18.12 19.44 -7.28
C VAL A 32 18.42 18.46 -6.15
N LYS A 33 19.35 17.51 -6.36
CA LYS A 33 19.80 16.60 -5.31
C LYS A 33 20.52 17.33 -4.19
N GLU A 34 21.51 18.15 -4.55
CA GLU A 34 22.25 18.96 -3.57
C GLU A 34 21.33 19.90 -2.79
N PHE A 35 20.29 20.45 -3.42
CA PHE A 35 19.25 21.23 -2.73
C PHE A 35 18.44 20.36 -1.78
N ALA A 36 17.91 19.22 -2.24
CA ALA A 36 17.10 18.33 -1.42
C ALA A 36 17.86 17.80 -0.21
N ASP A 37 19.14 17.48 -0.37
CA ASP A 37 20.00 17.00 0.73
C ASP A 37 20.22 18.08 1.81
N LYS A 38 20.25 19.36 1.42
CA LYS A 38 20.47 20.48 2.35
C LYS A 38 19.19 20.93 3.06
N GLU A 39 18.08 21.01 2.35
CA GLU A 39 16.86 21.65 2.84
C GLU A 39 15.75 20.66 3.23
N GLU A 40 15.71 19.47 2.61
CA GLU A 40 14.55 18.57 2.65
C GLU A 40 14.94 17.13 3.04
N GLY A 41 16.07 16.96 3.71
CA GLY A 41 16.56 15.66 4.18
C GLY A 41 16.79 14.64 3.05
N GLY A 42 17.00 15.09 1.82
CA GLY A 42 17.19 14.26 0.64
C GLY A 42 15.91 13.79 -0.06
N ASP A 43 14.72 14.30 0.29
CA ASP A 43 13.46 13.93 -0.40
C ASP A 43 13.31 14.61 -1.77
N VAL A 44 14.12 14.14 -2.72
CA VAL A 44 14.10 14.60 -4.12
C VAL A 44 12.74 14.42 -4.78
N LYS A 45 11.96 13.41 -4.36
CA LYS A 45 10.66 13.10 -4.98
C LYS A 45 9.67 14.20 -4.66
N SER A 46 9.53 14.56 -3.39
CA SER A 46 8.61 15.61 -2.95
C SER A 46 9.02 16.98 -3.47
N VAL A 47 10.33 17.28 -3.50
CA VAL A 47 10.86 18.51 -4.12
C VAL A 47 10.48 18.60 -5.60
N CYS A 48 10.77 17.56 -6.40
CA CYS A 48 10.46 17.57 -7.83
C CYS A 48 8.96 17.66 -8.11
N LEU A 49 8.14 16.99 -7.30
CA LEU A 49 6.69 17.11 -7.39
C LEU A 49 6.24 18.56 -7.16
N THR A 50 6.68 19.14 -6.05
CA THR A 50 6.27 20.48 -5.63
C THR A 50 6.66 21.51 -6.69
N LEU A 51 7.89 21.42 -7.21
CA LEU A 51 8.34 22.25 -8.33
C LEU A 51 7.44 22.11 -9.55
N PHE A 52 7.02 20.89 -9.90
CA PHE A 52 6.15 20.67 -11.06
C PHE A 52 4.72 21.19 -10.82
N LEU A 53 4.16 21.02 -9.61
CA LEU A 53 2.86 21.59 -9.24
C LEU A 53 2.87 23.13 -9.29
N LEU A 54 3.91 23.75 -8.74
CA LEU A 54 4.08 25.20 -8.81
C LEU A 54 4.23 25.68 -10.25
N ALA A 55 4.96 24.94 -11.10
CA ALA A 55 5.08 25.26 -12.51
C ALA A 55 3.73 25.16 -13.25
N LEU A 56 2.91 24.14 -12.99
CA LEU A 56 1.56 24.02 -13.56
C LEU A 56 0.67 25.19 -13.11
N ARG A 57 0.68 25.53 -11.82
CA ARG A 57 -0.07 26.67 -11.28
C ARG A 57 0.40 28.01 -11.86
N ALA A 58 1.71 28.22 -12.00
CA ALA A 58 2.26 29.41 -12.63
C ALA A 58 1.90 29.54 -14.12
N ARG A 59 1.61 28.42 -14.79
CA ARG A 59 1.08 28.38 -16.17
C ARG A 59 -0.45 28.44 -16.24
N ASN A 60 -1.13 28.68 -15.11
CA ASN A 60 -2.59 28.67 -14.97
C ASN A 60 -3.25 27.32 -15.32
N GLU A 61 -2.51 26.21 -15.24
CA GLU A 61 -3.00 24.85 -15.49
C GLU A 61 -3.56 24.20 -14.20
N HIS A 62 -4.43 24.91 -13.46
CA HIS A 62 -4.93 24.49 -12.14
C HIS A 62 -5.55 23.08 -12.15
N ARG A 63 -6.39 22.79 -13.15
CA ARG A 63 -7.02 21.47 -13.31
C ARG A 63 -6.00 20.32 -13.37
N GLN A 64 -4.87 20.52 -14.06
CA GLN A 64 -3.84 19.49 -14.17
C GLN A 64 -3.05 19.34 -12.86
N ALA A 65 -2.83 20.44 -12.14
CA ALA A 65 -2.20 20.40 -10.82
C ALA A 65 -3.08 19.61 -9.83
N ASP A 66 -4.39 19.86 -9.82
CA ASP A 66 -5.35 19.15 -8.96
C ASP A 66 -5.45 17.66 -9.31
N GLU A 67 -5.48 17.31 -10.60
CA GLU A 67 -5.45 15.92 -11.07
C GLU A 67 -4.15 15.20 -10.63
N LEU A 68 -3.01 15.89 -10.67
CA LEU A 68 -1.72 15.34 -10.23
C LEU A 68 -1.67 15.14 -8.71
N GLU A 69 -2.16 16.10 -7.93
CA GLU A 69 -2.28 15.97 -6.47
C GLU A 69 -3.18 14.81 -6.06
N ALA A 70 -4.34 14.66 -6.73
CA ALA A 70 -5.23 13.53 -6.52
C ALA A 70 -4.52 12.19 -6.81
N LEU A 71 -3.76 12.10 -7.90
CA LEU A 71 -2.98 10.90 -8.23
C LEU A 71 -1.96 10.58 -7.13
N MET A 72 -1.30 11.60 -6.59
CA MET A 72 -0.28 11.46 -5.55
C MET A 72 -0.85 11.04 -4.19
N GLN A 73 -2.03 11.51 -3.84
CA GLN A 73 -2.78 11.08 -2.67
C GLN A 73 -3.47 9.72 -2.87
N GLY A 74 -3.25 9.07 -4.03
CA GLY A 74 -3.84 7.77 -4.31
C GLY A 74 -5.35 7.82 -4.61
N ARG A 75 -5.86 9.01 -4.93
CA ARG A 75 -7.24 9.31 -5.37
C ARG A 75 -7.35 9.42 -6.90
N GLY A 76 -6.30 9.06 -7.63
CA GLY A 76 -6.30 9.01 -9.09
C GLY A 76 -7.14 7.86 -9.66
N SER A 77 -7.05 7.62 -10.97
CA SER A 77 -7.82 6.55 -11.64
C SER A 77 -7.46 5.11 -11.23
N GLY A 78 -6.37 4.93 -10.48
CA GLY A 78 -5.97 3.63 -9.95
C GLY A 78 -6.53 3.43 -8.55
N LEU A 79 -7.35 2.40 -8.36
CA LEU A 79 -7.91 2.06 -7.06
C LEU A 79 -6.81 1.61 -6.09
N GLN A 80 -6.97 1.91 -4.81
CA GLN A 80 -6.08 1.39 -3.77
C GLN A 80 -6.15 -0.15 -3.68
N PRO A 81 -5.07 -0.84 -3.26
CA PRO A 81 -5.09 -2.28 -3.08
C PRO A 81 -6.19 -2.78 -2.13
N ALA A 82 -6.44 -2.05 -1.03
CA ALA A 82 -7.50 -2.37 -0.07
C ALA A 82 -8.90 -2.29 -0.70
N VAL A 83 -9.17 -1.27 -1.51
CA VAL A 83 -10.44 -1.14 -2.26
C VAL A 83 -10.59 -2.29 -3.26
N CYS A 84 -9.52 -2.66 -3.97
CA CYS A 84 -9.54 -3.81 -4.88
C CYS A 84 -9.78 -5.14 -4.14
N LEU A 85 -9.21 -5.30 -2.94
CA LEU A 85 -9.41 -6.47 -2.09
C LEU A 85 -10.88 -6.55 -1.64
N ALA A 86 -11.46 -5.45 -1.17
CA ALA A 86 -12.87 -5.37 -0.80
C ALA A 86 -13.79 -5.73 -1.97
N ILE A 87 -13.56 -5.14 -3.15
CA ILE A 87 -14.30 -5.50 -4.38
C ILE A 87 -14.19 -7.00 -4.65
N ARG A 88 -12.97 -7.56 -4.65
CA ARG A 88 -12.75 -8.98 -4.96
C ARG A 88 -13.53 -9.89 -4.00
N VAL A 89 -13.39 -9.64 -2.69
CA VAL A 89 -13.99 -10.47 -1.64
C VAL A 89 -15.51 -10.35 -1.63
N ASN A 90 -16.05 -9.12 -1.64
CA ASN A 90 -17.49 -8.88 -1.54
C ASN A 90 -18.28 -9.25 -2.81
N THR A 91 -17.59 -9.42 -3.94
CA THR A 91 -18.20 -9.91 -5.19
C THR A 91 -17.87 -11.38 -5.48
N PHE A 92 -17.31 -12.10 -4.51
CA PHE A 92 -16.97 -13.53 -4.62
C PHE A 92 -16.08 -13.88 -5.81
N LEU A 93 -15.23 -12.94 -6.24
CA LEU A 93 -14.29 -13.18 -7.33
C LEU A 93 -13.12 -14.02 -6.84
N SER A 94 -12.97 -15.21 -7.40
CA SER A 94 -11.75 -16.00 -7.20
C SER A 94 -10.52 -15.22 -7.67
N CYS A 95 -9.34 -15.55 -7.13
CA CYS A 95 -8.08 -14.93 -7.55
C CYS A 95 -7.87 -15.03 -9.07
N SER A 96 -8.26 -16.16 -9.68
CA SER A 96 -8.14 -16.38 -11.13
C SER A 96 -9.12 -15.50 -11.94
N GLN A 97 -10.37 -15.38 -11.52
CA GLN A 97 -11.35 -14.49 -12.18
C GLN A 97 -10.91 -13.02 -12.06
N TYR A 98 -10.52 -12.59 -10.86
CA TYR A 98 -9.98 -11.25 -10.64
C TYR A 98 -8.74 -10.98 -11.51
N HIS A 99 -7.81 -11.94 -11.61
CA HIS A 99 -6.61 -11.77 -12.44
C HIS A 99 -6.93 -11.61 -13.93
N LYS A 100 -7.90 -12.38 -14.44
CA LYS A 100 -8.40 -12.25 -15.82
C LYS A 100 -9.01 -10.86 -16.04
N MET A 101 -9.91 -10.43 -15.15
CA MET A 101 -10.52 -9.10 -15.19
C MET A 101 -9.47 -7.99 -15.20
N TYR A 102 -8.55 -8.00 -14.23
CA TYR A 102 -7.45 -7.04 -14.12
C TYR A 102 -6.62 -6.96 -15.41
N ARG A 103 -6.22 -8.10 -15.99
CA ARG A 103 -5.42 -8.13 -17.22
C ARG A 103 -6.19 -7.56 -18.41
N THR A 104 -7.45 -7.94 -18.58
CA THR A 104 -8.29 -7.48 -19.69
C THR A 104 -8.52 -5.97 -19.61
N VAL A 105 -8.91 -5.45 -18.44
CA VAL A 105 -9.12 -4.01 -18.23
C VAL A 105 -7.83 -3.22 -18.48
N LYS A 106 -6.69 -3.70 -17.97
CA LYS A 106 -5.39 -3.04 -18.18
C LYS A 106 -4.97 -3.04 -19.65
N ALA A 107 -5.24 -4.12 -20.39
CA ALA A 107 -4.93 -4.22 -21.81
C ALA A 107 -5.79 -3.29 -22.67
N ILE A 108 -7.10 -3.21 -22.38
CA ILE A 108 -8.05 -2.38 -23.16
C ILE A 108 -7.85 -0.89 -22.88
N THR A 109 -7.72 -0.51 -21.60
CA THR A 109 -7.65 0.91 -21.21
C THR A 109 -6.25 1.50 -21.30
N GLY A 110 -5.21 0.66 -21.36
CA GLY A 110 -3.81 1.07 -21.23
C GLY A 110 -3.45 1.63 -19.84
N ARG A 111 -4.37 1.57 -18.86
CA ARG A 111 -4.22 2.12 -17.51
C ARG A 111 -4.36 1.02 -16.46
N GLN A 112 -3.58 1.12 -15.39
CA GLN A 112 -3.71 0.21 -14.24
C GLN A 112 -4.78 0.72 -13.27
N ILE A 113 -6.05 0.38 -13.54
CA ILE A 113 -7.19 0.76 -12.68
C ILE A 113 -7.25 -0.14 -11.44
N PHE A 114 -7.25 -1.47 -11.64
CA PHE A 114 -7.19 -2.46 -10.58
C PHE A 114 -5.74 -2.79 -10.22
N GLN A 115 -5.50 -3.25 -8.99
CA GLN A 115 -4.17 -3.62 -8.53
C GLN A 115 -3.86 -5.11 -8.76
N PRO A 116 -2.58 -5.49 -8.99
CA PRO A 116 -2.21 -6.90 -9.18
C PRO A 116 -2.37 -7.71 -7.89
N LEU A 117 -2.55 -9.03 -8.01
CA LEU A 117 -2.80 -9.93 -6.87
C LEU A 117 -1.75 -9.85 -5.75
N HIS A 118 -0.47 -9.61 -6.07
CA HIS A 118 0.56 -9.48 -5.03
C HIS A 118 0.34 -8.25 -4.15
N ALA A 119 -0.21 -7.15 -4.70
CA ALA A 119 -0.57 -5.98 -3.91
C ALA A 119 -1.77 -6.25 -3.01
N LEU A 120 -2.77 -7.00 -3.50
CA LEU A 120 -3.92 -7.42 -2.69
C LEU A 120 -3.49 -8.33 -1.53
N ARG A 121 -2.59 -9.29 -1.76
CA ARG A 121 -2.05 -10.16 -0.69
C ARG A 121 -1.29 -9.38 0.37
N ASN A 122 -0.58 -8.31 -0.01
CA ASN A 122 0.11 -7.46 0.95
C ASN A 122 -0.89 -6.65 1.78
N ALA A 123 -1.96 -6.14 1.16
CA ALA A 123 -3.04 -5.44 1.87
C ALA A 123 -3.82 -6.38 2.81
N GLU A 124 -4.06 -7.62 2.39
CA GLU A 124 -4.76 -8.64 3.17
C GLU A 124 -4.07 -8.96 4.51
N LYS A 125 -2.73 -8.89 4.56
CA LYS A 125 -1.97 -9.16 5.79
C LYS A 125 -2.37 -8.27 6.97
N VAL A 126 -2.74 -7.02 6.70
CA VAL A 126 -3.15 -6.05 7.74
C VAL A 126 -4.43 -6.48 8.44
N LEU A 127 -5.28 -7.24 7.75
CA LEU A 127 -6.60 -7.67 8.22
C LEU A 127 -6.59 -9.06 8.85
N LEU A 128 -5.48 -9.79 8.79
CA LEU A 128 -5.38 -11.15 9.31
C LEU A 128 -4.85 -11.16 10.75
N PRO A 129 -5.30 -12.13 11.58
CA PRO A 129 -4.73 -12.32 12.91
C PRO A 129 -3.22 -12.50 12.87
N GLY A 130 -2.54 -11.87 13.83
CA GLY A 130 -1.09 -11.85 13.94
C GLY A 130 -0.39 -10.64 13.30
N TYR A 131 -1.14 -9.59 12.93
CA TYR A 131 -0.56 -8.34 12.40
C TYR A 131 -0.31 -7.29 13.48
N TYR A 132 -1.28 -7.09 14.38
CA TYR A 132 -1.22 -6.04 15.39
C TYR A 132 -0.52 -6.51 16.68
N PRO A 133 0.36 -5.69 17.28
CA PRO A 133 0.91 -5.96 18.60
C PRO A 133 -0.15 -5.73 19.68
N PHE A 134 -0.13 -6.55 20.74
CA PHE A 134 -1.00 -6.40 21.90
C PHE A 134 -0.36 -7.04 23.15
N GLU A 135 -0.85 -6.67 24.33
CA GLU A 135 -0.36 -7.20 25.59
C GLU A 135 -1.52 -7.46 26.56
N TRP A 136 -1.45 -8.59 27.27
CA TRP A 136 -2.41 -8.95 28.31
C TRP A 136 -1.85 -8.65 29.70
N HIS A 137 -2.64 -7.94 30.51
CA HIS A 137 -2.31 -7.62 31.89
C HIS A 137 -3.40 -8.15 32.83
N PRO A 138 -3.13 -9.17 33.68
CA PRO A 138 -1.88 -9.95 33.77
C PRO A 138 -1.68 -10.91 32.58
N PRO A 139 -0.45 -11.47 32.40
CA PRO A 139 -0.20 -12.46 31.35
C PRO A 139 -1.14 -13.66 31.44
N LEU A 140 -1.65 -14.09 30.29
CA LEU A 140 -2.56 -15.23 30.20
C LEU A 140 -1.87 -16.54 30.57
N LYS A 141 -2.52 -17.36 31.40
CA LYS A 141 -2.02 -18.69 31.76
C LYS A 141 -2.04 -19.62 30.55
N ASN A 142 -0.95 -20.34 30.30
CA ASN A 142 -0.79 -21.33 29.21
C ASN A 142 -0.96 -20.76 27.80
N VAL A 143 -0.82 -19.44 27.62
CA VAL A 143 -0.83 -18.79 26.31
C VAL A 143 0.49 -18.07 26.11
N SER A 144 1.10 -18.24 24.93
CA SER A 144 2.34 -17.54 24.57
C SER A 144 2.10 -16.04 24.39
N SER A 145 3.05 -15.21 24.82
CA SER A 145 3.05 -13.76 24.60
C SER A 145 3.34 -13.34 23.16
N ASN A 146 3.69 -14.26 22.27
CA ASN A 146 3.95 -13.94 20.87
C ASN A 146 2.69 -13.39 20.18
N THR A 147 2.77 -12.21 19.58
CA THR A 147 1.65 -11.55 18.88
C THR A 147 1.54 -11.97 17.41
N ASP A 148 2.61 -12.50 16.81
CA ASP A 148 2.72 -12.72 15.37
C ASP A 148 2.19 -14.11 14.94
N VAL A 149 1.16 -14.59 15.63
CA VAL A 149 0.58 -15.92 15.42
C VAL A 149 -0.68 -15.83 14.56
N GLY A 150 -0.58 -16.33 13.33
CA GLY A 150 -1.68 -16.42 12.37
C GLY A 150 -2.38 -17.79 12.38
N ILE A 151 -2.57 -18.37 11.19
CA ILE A 151 -3.21 -19.69 11.03
C ILE A 151 -2.29 -20.77 11.59
N ILE A 152 -2.78 -21.52 12.57
CA ILE A 152 -2.08 -22.65 13.20
C ILE A 152 -2.80 -23.96 12.95
N ASP A 153 -2.05 -25.05 13.18
CA ASP A 153 -2.61 -26.39 13.12
C ASP A 153 -3.59 -26.65 14.27
N GLY A 154 -4.81 -27.07 13.92
CA GLY A 154 -5.89 -27.24 14.90
C GLY A 154 -5.61 -28.37 15.89
N LEU A 155 -4.83 -29.37 15.48
CA LEU A 155 -4.45 -30.52 16.31
C LEU A 155 -3.49 -30.15 17.45
N SER A 156 -2.88 -28.97 17.41
CA SER A 156 -2.15 -28.38 18.54
C SER A 156 -1.06 -29.29 19.12
N GLY A 157 -0.38 -30.06 18.27
CA GLY A 157 0.70 -30.96 18.66
C GLY A 157 0.26 -32.38 19.07
N LEU A 158 -0.99 -32.76 18.80
CA LEU A 158 -1.43 -34.15 18.96
C LEU A 158 -0.53 -35.09 18.15
N THR A 159 -0.01 -36.12 18.81
CA THR A 159 0.93 -37.08 18.20
C THR A 159 0.20 -37.94 17.17
N SER A 160 0.79 -38.07 15.99
CA SER A 160 0.30 -38.94 14.93
C SER A 160 1.17 -40.21 14.87
N SER A 161 1.14 -40.99 15.95
CA SER A 161 1.80 -42.31 16.01
C SER A 161 0.79 -43.42 15.70
N VAL A 162 1.27 -44.53 15.10
CA VAL A 162 0.45 -45.73 14.88
C VAL A 162 0.08 -46.42 16.19
N ASP A 163 0.89 -46.22 17.23
CA ASP A 163 0.64 -46.75 18.57
C ASP A 163 -0.38 -45.92 19.37
N ASP A 164 -0.64 -44.68 18.93
CA ASP A 164 -1.57 -43.75 19.57
C ASP A 164 -2.99 -43.87 18.96
N TYR A 165 -3.96 -43.16 19.55
CA TYR A 165 -5.32 -43.12 19.02
C TYR A 165 -5.35 -42.50 17.61
N PRO A 166 -6.06 -43.11 16.63
CA PRO A 166 -6.06 -42.61 15.26
C PRO A 166 -6.73 -41.24 15.17
N VAL A 167 -6.09 -40.31 14.45
CA VAL A 167 -6.56 -38.94 14.23
C VAL A 167 -6.67 -38.70 12.73
N ASP A 168 -7.90 -38.77 12.21
CA ASP A 168 -8.17 -38.54 10.77
C ASP A 168 -8.63 -37.10 10.47
N THR A 169 -8.73 -36.25 11.50
CA THR A 169 -9.24 -34.89 11.37
C THR A 169 -8.16 -33.93 10.89
N ILE A 170 -8.48 -33.13 9.88
CA ILE A 170 -7.65 -31.99 9.44
C ILE A 170 -8.33 -30.71 9.94
N ALA A 171 -7.63 -29.94 10.78
CA ALA A 171 -8.16 -28.72 11.35
C ALA A 171 -7.16 -27.55 11.22
N LYS A 172 -7.67 -26.35 10.97
CA LYS A 172 -6.94 -25.08 11.04
C LYS A 172 -7.71 -24.12 11.93
N ARG A 173 -7.00 -23.33 12.71
CA ARG A 173 -7.60 -22.32 13.59
C ARG A 173 -6.70 -21.11 13.72
N PHE A 174 -7.28 -20.02 14.20
CA PHE A 174 -6.52 -18.92 14.77
C PHE A 174 -6.35 -19.13 16.28
N ARG A 175 -5.36 -18.45 16.87
CA ARG A 175 -5.32 -18.28 18.32
C ARG A 175 -6.43 -17.32 18.73
N TYR A 176 -7.13 -17.62 19.82
CA TYR A 176 -8.38 -16.95 20.16
C TYR A 176 -8.19 -15.46 20.48
N ASP A 177 -7.18 -15.15 21.29
CA ASP A 177 -6.73 -13.80 21.60
C ASP A 177 -6.27 -13.02 20.36
N SER A 178 -5.46 -13.64 19.49
CA SER A 178 -5.01 -13.01 18.22
C SER A 178 -6.19 -12.67 17.30
N ALA A 179 -7.18 -13.57 17.20
CA ALA A 179 -8.39 -13.33 16.42
C ALA A 179 -9.27 -12.22 17.02
N LEU A 180 -9.42 -12.18 18.35
CA LEU A 180 -10.16 -11.13 19.05
C LEU A 180 -9.53 -9.76 18.81
N VAL A 181 -8.20 -9.63 18.93
CA VAL A 181 -7.49 -8.38 18.66
C VAL A 181 -7.69 -7.96 17.21
N SER A 182 -7.54 -8.89 16.26
CA SER A 182 -7.77 -8.58 14.84
C SER A 182 -9.20 -8.08 14.58
N ALA A 183 -10.21 -8.68 15.21
CA ALA A 183 -11.60 -8.24 15.08
C ALA A 183 -11.86 -6.89 15.75
N LEU A 184 -11.24 -6.62 16.90
CA LEU A 184 -11.34 -5.31 17.57
C LEU A 184 -10.70 -4.20 16.74
N MET A 185 -9.54 -4.46 16.14
CA MET A 185 -8.87 -3.49 15.27
C MET A 185 -9.65 -3.21 13.98
N ASP A 186 -10.39 -4.19 13.45
CA ASP A 186 -11.29 -3.97 12.30
C ASP A 186 -12.49 -3.07 12.66
N LEU A 187 -12.91 -3.08 13.94
CA LEU A 187 -14.01 -2.28 14.47
C LEU A 187 -13.58 -0.94 15.08
N GLU A 188 -12.29 -0.59 15.00
CA GLU A 188 -11.73 0.62 15.65
C GLU A 188 -12.51 1.89 15.27
N GLU A 189 -12.77 2.08 13.96
CA GLU A 189 -13.50 3.26 13.47
C GLU A 189 -14.95 3.29 13.96
N ASP A 190 -15.63 2.14 14.00
CA ASP A 190 -17.01 2.03 14.49
C ASP A 190 -17.10 2.33 15.99
N ILE A 191 -16.10 1.86 16.77
CA ILE A 191 -16.00 2.12 18.21
C ILE A 191 -15.77 3.62 18.46
N LEU A 192 -14.80 4.23 17.78
CA LEU A 192 -14.51 5.67 17.91
C LEU A 192 -15.70 6.52 17.45
N GLN A 193 -16.37 6.15 16.36
CA GLN A 193 -17.59 6.82 15.93
C GLN A 193 -18.72 6.68 16.96
N GLY A 194 -18.86 5.51 17.58
CA GLY A 194 -19.80 5.27 18.68
C GLY A 194 -19.52 6.20 19.87
N MET A 195 -18.27 6.34 20.29
CA MET A 195 -17.86 7.23 21.37
C MET A 195 -18.18 8.69 21.05
N ARG A 196 -17.82 9.17 19.85
CA ARG A 196 -18.16 10.53 19.40
C ARG A 196 -19.66 10.79 19.37
N SER A 197 -20.47 9.79 19.03
CA SER A 197 -21.93 9.92 19.04
C SER A 197 -22.54 10.07 20.43
N GLN A 198 -21.79 9.71 21.47
CA GLN A 198 -22.14 9.86 22.88
C GLN A 198 -21.41 11.04 23.54
N ASP A 199 -20.82 11.95 22.76
CA ASP A 199 -20.03 13.09 23.23
C ASP A 199 -18.85 12.69 24.13
N LEU A 200 -18.29 11.49 23.93
CA LEU A 200 -17.07 11.03 24.60
C LEU A 200 -15.82 11.40 23.79
N GLU A 201 -14.71 11.59 24.50
CA GLU A 201 -13.42 11.95 23.91
C GLU A 201 -12.73 10.74 23.27
N ASP A 202 -12.18 10.92 22.06
CA ASP A 202 -11.50 9.84 21.30
C ASP A 202 -10.28 9.23 22.02
N TYR A 203 -9.70 9.94 23.00
CA TYR A 203 -8.52 9.49 23.75
C TYR A 203 -8.84 8.76 25.07
N LEU A 204 -10.12 8.53 25.36
CA LEU A 204 -10.55 7.84 26.57
C LEU A 204 -10.17 6.35 26.49
N ASN A 205 -9.48 5.83 27.51
CA ASN A 205 -8.84 4.51 27.50
C ASN A 205 -9.30 3.57 28.65
N GLY A 206 -10.57 3.68 29.06
CA GLY A 206 -11.13 2.97 30.22
C GLY A 206 -12.41 2.20 29.96
#